data_AF-A0A959RM16-F1
#
_entry.id   AF-A0A959RM16-F1
#
_cell.length_a   1.000
_cell.length_b   1.000
_cell.length_c   1.000
_cell.angle_alpha   90.00
_cell.angle_beta   90.00
_cell.angle_gamma   90.00
#
_symmetry.space_group_name_H-M   'P 1'
#
loop_
_entity.id
_entity.type
_entity.pdbx_description
1 polymer ?
#
loop_
_entity_poly.entity_id
_entity_poly.type
_entity_poly.pdbx_seq_one_letter_code
_entity_poly.pdbx_strand_id
1 'polypeptide(L)'
;MKFKIKFLFLLLFSLTIYAEDGYDLWLRYKQIDDIKLLEYYRNKVNNIMILGNSETIKIASEELVNGIEGLLGISNLQLNKEILEGTVLIGNYNNHDLINKYITKVETNSIGEEGYLIKTV
;
A
#
# COMPACT_ATOMS: atom_id res chain seq x y z
N MET A 1 10.77 -49.33 -19.07
CA MET A 1 9.54 -48.76 -18.46
C MET A 1 9.83 -47.69 -17.41
N LYS A 2 10.70 -47.94 -16.42
CA LYS A 2 11.05 -46.98 -15.35
C LYS A 2 11.60 -45.62 -15.83
N PHE A 3 12.38 -45.60 -16.91
CA PHE A 3 12.93 -44.34 -17.48
C PHE A 3 11.83 -43.44 -18.08
N LYS A 4 10.85 -44.03 -18.79
CA LYS A 4 9.71 -43.31 -19.36
C LYS A 4 8.81 -42.70 -18.27
N ILE A 5 8.65 -43.42 -17.16
CA ILE A 5 7.88 -42.95 -15.99
C ILE A 5 8.58 -41.75 -15.34
N LYS A 6 9.91 -41.82 -15.11
CA LYS A 6 10.68 -40.70 -14.58
C LYS A 6 10.64 -39.47 -15.50
N PHE A 7 10.72 -39.67 -16.81
CA PHE A 7 10.62 -38.60 -17.80
C PHE A 7 9.23 -37.93 -17.80
N LEU A 8 8.16 -38.73 -17.66
CA LEU A 8 6.80 -38.21 -17.52
C LEU A 8 6.63 -37.38 -16.24
N PHE A 9 7.19 -37.83 -15.11
CA PHE A 9 7.19 -37.06 -13.86
C PHE A 9 7.95 -35.74 -13.98
N LEU A 10 9.08 -35.70 -14.72
CA LEU A 10 9.84 -34.47 -14.97
C LEU A 10 9.03 -33.45 -15.80
N LEU A 11 8.32 -33.90 -16.83
CA LEU A 11 7.46 -33.05 -17.66
C LEU A 11 6.28 -32.47 -16.87
N LEU A 12 5.65 -33.29 -16.01
CA LEU A 12 4.56 -32.82 -15.14
C LEU A 12 5.03 -31.76 -14.13
N PHE A 13 6.30 -31.80 -13.71
CA PHE A 13 6.89 -30.81 -12.81
C PHE A 13 7.16 -29.46 -13.49
N SER A 14 7.31 -29.43 -14.82
CA SER A 14 7.52 -28.17 -15.56
C SER A 14 6.24 -27.34 -15.72
N LEU A 15 5.07 -27.96 -15.57
CA LEU A 15 3.76 -27.30 -15.66
C LEU A 15 3.40 -26.47 -14.41
N THR A 16 4.18 -26.57 -13.34
CA THR A 16 3.94 -25.82 -12.08
C THR A 16 4.76 -24.53 -12.00
N ILE A 17 5.58 -24.23 -12.99
CA ILE A 17 6.40 -23.02 -13.02
C ILE A 17 5.54 -21.86 -13.52
N TYR A 18 5.15 -20.98 -12.61
CA TYR A 18 4.57 -19.69 -12.93
C TYR A 18 5.64 -18.61 -12.82
N ALA A 19 5.84 -17.87 -13.91
CA ALA A 19 6.61 -16.64 -13.92
C ALA A 19 5.66 -15.46 -13.90
N GLU A 20 6.14 -14.33 -13.40
CA GLU A 20 5.43 -13.06 -13.53
C GLU A 20 5.34 -12.69 -15.01
N ASP A 21 4.16 -12.23 -15.45
CA ASP A 21 3.94 -11.77 -16.82
C ASP A 21 4.42 -10.34 -17.07
N GLY A 22 4.75 -9.61 -16.00
CA GLY A 22 5.26 -8.24 -16.02
C GLY A 22 4.18 -7.17 -16.16
N TYR A 23 2.89 -7.54 -16.11
CA TYR A 23 1.77 -6.61 -16.28
C TYR A 23 1.79 -5.46 -15.25
N ASP A 24 2.02 -5.78 -13.98
CA ASP A 24 2.01 -4.81 -12.87
C ASP A 24 3.27 -3.92 -12.82
N LEU A 25 4.27 -4.20 -13.65
CA LEU A 25 5.56 -3.50 -13.67
C LEU A 25 6.17 -3.37 -12.26
N TRP A 26 6.24 -2.14 -11.73
CA TRP A 26 6.76 -1.85 -10.39
C TRP A 26 5.69 -1.77 -9.31
N LEU A 27 4.39 -1.72 -9.66
CA LEU A 27 3.26 -1.61 -8.72
C LEU A 27 2.73 -3.00 -8.32
N ARG A 28 3.63 -3.93 -7.99
CA ARG A 28 3.30 -5.35 -7.78
C ARG A 28 2.63 -5.66 -6.44
N TYR A 29 2.63 -4.71 -5.50
CA TYR A 29 2.09 -4.82 -4.13
C TYR A 29 2.17 -6.21 -3.49
N LYS A 30 3.32 -6.87 -3.64
CA LYS A 30 3.53 -8.20 -3.08
C LYS A 30 3.74 -8.10 -1.59
N GLN A 31 3.18 -9.05 -0.86
CA GLN A 31 3.42 -9.16 0.57
C GLN A 31 4.92 -9.14 0.86
N ILE A 32 5.30 -8.35 1.85
CA ILE A 32 6.69 -8.22 2.28
C ILE A 32 7.20 -9.57 2.81
N ASP A 33 8.31 -10.05 2.25
CA ASP A 33 8.92 -11.34 2.59
C ASP A 33 9.61 -11.35 3.96
N ASP A 34 10.14 -10.21 4.40
CA ASP A 34 10.74 -10.08 5.74
C ASP A 34 9.64 -10.03 6.80
N ILE A 35 9.47 -11.14 7.52
CA ILE A 35 8.44 -11.32 8.55
C ILE A 35 8.54 -10.27 9.66
N LYS A 36 9.76 -9.90 10.09
CA LYS A 36 9.92 -8.91 11.17
C LYS A 36 9.51 -7.53 10.69
N LEU A 37 9.86 -7.18 9.46
CA LEU A 37 9.48 -5.92 8.85
C LEU A 37 7.97 -5.85 8.58
N LEU A 38 7.39 -6.95 8.10
CA LEU A 38 5.95 -7.09 7.87
C LEU A 38 5.15 -6.84 9.16
N GLU A 39 5.51 -7.52 10.25
CA GLU A 39 4.85 -7.34 11.54
C GLU A 39 5.07 -5.94 12.12
N TYR A 40 6.25 -5.35 11.91
CA TYR A 40 6.48 -3.95 12.27
C TYR A 40 5.52 -3.00 11.53
N TYR A 41 5.35 -3.16 10.22
CA TYR A 41 4.46 -2.30 9.45
C TYR A 41 2.98 -2.52 9.76
N ARG A 42 2.53 -3.76 9.98
CA ARG A 42 1.16 -4.05 10.43
C ARG A 42 0.81 -3.34 11.74
N ASN A 43 1.77 -3.24 12.65
CA ASN A 43 1.59 -2.49 13.91
C ASN A 43 1.60 -0.97 13.71
N LYS A 44 2.19 -0.46 12.62
CA LYS A 44 2.28 0.98 12.33
C LYS A 44 1.16 1.50 11.44
N VAL A 45 0.60 0.65 10.60
CA VAL A 45 -0.40 1.03 9.59
C VAL A 45 -1.52 0.00 9.57
N ASN A 46 -2.65 0.34 10.17
CA ASN A 46 -3.83 -0.51 10.27
C ASN A 46 -5.15 0.25 10.10
N ASN A 47 -5.08 1.57 9.94
CA ASN A 47 -6.22 2.45 9.72
C ASN A 47 -5.87 3.47 8.63
N ILE A 48 -6.86 3.87 7.83
CA ILE A 48 -6.72 5.01 6.91
C ILE A 48 -7.84 6.01 7.19
N MET A 49 -7.50 7.30 7.17
CA MET A 49 -8.47 8.39 7.17
C MET A 49 -8.24 9.26 5.95
N ILE A 50 -9.32 9.50 5.19
CA ILE A 50 -9.29 10.25 3.93
C ILE A 50 -9.99 11.59 4.16
N LEU A 51 -9.30 12.68 3.83
CA LEU A 51 -9.87 14.03 3.80
C LEU A 51 -9.99 14.53 2.36
N GLY A 52 -11.23 14.85 1.99
CA GLY A 52 -11.59 15.34 0.67
C GLY A 52 -12.45 14.33 -0.11
N ASN A 53 -13.01 14.79 -1.21
CA ASN A 53 -13.94 14.01 -2.03
C ASN A 53 -13.76 14.24 -3.55
N SER A 54 -12.63 14.86 -3.95
CA SER A 54 -12.29 15.01 -5.36
C SER A 54 -11.99 13.66 -5.99
N GLU A 55 -12.15 13.56 -7.31
CA GLU A 55 -11.90 12.31 -8.03
C GLU A 55 -10.45 11.82 -7.88
N THR A 56 -9.50 12.75 -7.86
CA THR A 56 -8.08 12.46 -7.60
C THR A 56 -7.85 11.85 -6.22
N ILE A 57 -8.50 12.36 -5.18
CA ILE A 57 -8.37 11.80 -3.82
C ILE A 57 -8.99 10.41 -3.75
N LYS A 58 -10.11 10.16 -4.44
CA LYS A 58 -10.71 8.82 -4.49
C LYS A 58 -9.75 7.80 -5.09
N ILE A 59 -9.21 8.09 -6.28
CA ILE A 59 -8.26 7.19 -6.96
C ILE A 59 -6.99 7.00 -6.12
N ALA A 60 -6.45 8.06 -5.53
CA ALA A 60 -5.28 7.96 -4.65
C ALA A 60 -5.57 7.10 -3.40
N SER A 61 -6.79 7.18 -2.86
CA SER A 61 -7.21 6.39 -1.71
C SER A 61 -7.36 4.91 -2.07
N GLU A 62 -7.97 4.60 -3.21
CA GLU A 62 -8.09 3.23 -3.72
C GLU A 62 -6.72 2.61 -3.94
N GLU A 63 -5.79 3.35 -4.55
CA GLU A 63 -4.42 2.88 -4.77
C GLU A 63 -3.67 2.65 -3.46
N LEU A 64 -3.82 3.56 -2.50
CA LEU A 64 -3.20 3.42 -1.19
C LEU A 64 -3.73 2.18 -0.44
N VAL A 65 -5.04 1.94 -0.48
CA VAL A 65 -5.66 0.75 0.11
C VAL A 65 -5.12 -0.50 -0.55
N ASN A 66 -5.16 -0.59 -1.89
CA ASN A 66 -4.65 -1.74 -2.63
C ASN A 66 -3.16 -2.01 -2.32
N GLY A 67 -2.36 -0.94 -2.28
CA GLY A 67 -0.94 -1.02 -1.96
C GLY A 67 -0.68 -1.53 -0.55
N ILE A 68 -1.35 -0.97 0.45
CA ILE A 68 -1.16 -1.39 1.86
C ILE A 68 -1.68 -2.81 2.07
N GLU A 69 -2.86 -3.14 1.56
CA GLU A 69 -3.43 -4.49 1.69
C GLU A 69 -2.52 -5.55 1.07
N GLY A 70 -2.03 -5.30 -0.15
CA GLY A 70 -1.10 -6.20 -0.84
C GLY A 70 0.24 -6.33 -0.11
N LEU A 71 0.92 -5.21 0.16
CA LEU A 71 2.24 -5.20 0.81
C LEU A 71 2.20 -5.80 2.23
N LEU A 72 1.12 -5.57 2.97
CA LEU A 72 0.98 -6.07 4.35
C LEU A 72 0.23 -7.41 4.43
N GLY A 73 -0.25 -7.96 3.31
CA GLY A 73 -1.03 -9.20 3.29
C GLY A 73 -2.22 -9.15 4.25
N ILE A 74 -2.92 -8.02 4.30
CA ILE A 74 -4.13 -7.82 5.11
C ILE A 74 -5.32 -7.62 4.18
N SER A 75 -6.52 -7.88 4.69
CA SER A 75 -7.77 -7.65 3.94
C SER A 75 -8.74 -6.82 4.77
N ASN A 76 -9.51 -5.97 4.09
CA ASN A 76 -10.51 -5.09 4.68
C ASN A 76 -9.90 -4.01 5.59
N LEU A 77 -8.86 -3.33 5.11
CA LEU A 77 -8.27 -2.18 5.78
C LEU A 77 -9.35 -1.13 6.05
N GLN A 78 -9.47 -0.68 7.30
CA GLN A 78 -10.58 0.16 7.72
C GLN A 78 -10.37 1.63 7.32
N LEU A 79 -11.35 2.17 6.60
CA LEU A 79 -11.49 3.60 6.38
C LEU A 79 -12.26 4.21 7.56
N ASN A 80 -11.54 4.91 8.43
CA ASN A 80 -12.08 5.48 9.66
C ASN A 80 -12.32 6.99 9.51
N LYS A 81 -13.32 7.48 10.24
CA LYS A 81 -13.64 8.93 10.35
C LYS A 81 -12.94 9.61 11.52
N GLU A 82 -12.26 8.82 12.35
CA GLU A 82 -11.53 9.26 13.53
C GLU A 82 -10.06 8.85 13.39
N ILE A 83 -9.18 9.61 14.03
CA ILE A 83 -7.75 9.28 14.11
C ILE A 83 -7.58 8.28 15.25
N LEU A 84 -7.14 7.08 14.89
CA LEU A 84 -6.80 5.99 15.82
C LEU A 84 -5.28 5.76 15.79
N GLU A 85 -4.79 4.91 16.69
CA GLU A 85 -3.42 4.43 16.60
C GLU A 85 -3.20 3.71 15.26
N GLY A 86 -2.09 4.01 14.58
CA GLY A 86 -1.76 3.42 13.28
C GLY A 86 -2.57 3.97 12.09
N THR A 87 -3.20 5.14 12.23
CA THR A 87 -3.88 5.84 11.14
C THR A 87 -2.91 6.52 10.17
N VAL A 88 -3.02 6.18 8.89
CA VAL A 88 -2.49 7.01 7.79
C VAL A 88 -3.56 8.02 7.39
N LEU A 89 -3.30 9.29 7.64
CA LEU A 89 -4.17 10.41 7.27
C LEU A 89 -3.72 10.98 5.92
N ILE A 90 -4.61 10.97 4.92
CA ILE A 90 -4.34 11.56 3.60
C ILE A 90 -5.32 12.68 3.26
N GLY A 91 -4.85 13.68 2.53
CA GLY A 91 -5.68 14.79 2.05
C GLY A 91 -4.85 16.02 1.69
N ASN A 92 -5.54 17.07 1.22
CA ASN A 92 -4.93 18.35 0.90
C ASN A 92 -4.99 19.30 2.12
N TYR A 93 -3.95 20.11 2.32
CA TYR A 93 -3.89 21.05 3.46
C TYR A 93 -4.77 22.32 3.27
N ASN A 94 -5.08 22.71 2.03
CA ASN A 94 -5.75 23.98 1.72
C ASN A 94 -7.16 24.11 2.32
N ASN A 95 -7.86 23.01 2.60
CA ASN A 95 -9.27 23.03 3.03
C ASN A 95 -9.58 22.13 4.22
N HIS A 96 -8.57 21.69 4.99
CA HIS A 96 -8.77 20.73 6.07
C HIS A 96 -8.03 21.12 7.36
N ASP A 97 -8.77 21.70 8.31
CA ASP A 97 -8.28 22.06 9.65
C ASP A 97 -7.62 20.89 10.39
N LEU A 98 -8.06 19.66 10.12
CA LEU A 98 -7.50 18.47 10.76
C LEU A 98 -6.04 18.22 10.35
N ILE A 99 -5.71 18.32 9.06
CA ILE A 99 -4.33 18.18 8.56
C ILE A 99 -3.48 19.36 9.02
N ASN A 100 -4.03 20.57 9.02
CA ASN A 100 -3.33 21.79 9.42
C ASN A 100 -2.85 21.79 10.89
N LYS A 101 -3.35 20.88 11.75
CA LYS A 101 -2.83 20.69 13.12
C LYS A 101 -1.42 20.08 13.16
N TYR A 102 -1.01 19.38 12.11
CA TYR A 102 0.20 18.55 12.10
C TYR A 102 1.30 19.07 11.18
N ILE A 103 1.01 20.11 10.41
CA ILE A 103 1.92 20.70 9.42
C ILE A 103 2.08 22.20 9.67
N THR A 104 3.22 22.73 9.28
CA THR A 104 3.59 24.12 9.42
C THR A 104 3.51 24.85 8.08
N LYS A 105 3.35 26.18 8.13
CA LYS A 105 3.39 27.01 6.91
C LYS A 105 4.71 26.91 6.16
N VAL A 106 5.82 26.66 6.88
CA VAL A 106 7.14 26.50 6.26
C VAL A 106 7.19 25.22 5.43
N GLU A 107 6.66 24.11 5.96
CA GLU A 107 6.55 22.84 5.24
C GLU A 107 5.66 22.99 3.99
N THR A 108 4.48 23.61 4.12
CA THR A 108 3.57 23.80 2.97
C THR A 108 4.13 24.72 1.90
N ASN A 109 4.90 25.75 2.28
CA ASN A 109 5.51 26.66 1.32
C ASN A 109 6.67 26.00 0.52
N SER A 110 7.19 24.86 0.99
CA SER A 110 8.34 24.20 0.38
C SER A 110 8.00 23.15 -0.68
N ILE A 111 6.74 22.69 -0.73
CA ILE A 111 6.34 21.55 -1.58
C ILE A 111 5.78 21.96 -2.96
N GLY A 112 5.37 23.21 -3.16
CA GLY A 112 4.81 23.67 -4.44
C GLY A 112 3.45 23.03 -4.78
N GLU A 113 3.00 23.17 -6.04
CA GLU A 113 1.64 22.76 -6.47
C GLU A 113 1.44 21.24 -6.57
N GLU A 114 2.49 20.50 -6.94
CA GLU A 114 2.44 19.03 -7.14
C GLU A 114 3.19 18.25 -6.04
N GLY A 115 3.85 18.95 -5.10
CA GLY A 115 4.58 18.28 -4.04
C GLY A 115 3.67 17.80 -2.92
N TYR A 116 4.25 16.99 -2.04
CA TYR A 116 3.56 16.37 -0.93
C TYR A 116 4.50 16.29 0.28
N LEU A 117 3.90 16.09 1.46
CA LEU A 117 4.61 15.84 2.70
C LEU A 117 4.23 14.47 3.23
N ILE A 118 5.23 13.65 3.60
CA ILE A 118 5.04 12.42 4.36
C ILE A 118 5.70 12.63 5.71
N LYS A 119 4.92 12.50 6.78
CA LYS A 119 5.36 12.84 8.13
C LYS A 119 4.70 11.92 9.16
N THR A 120 5.49 11.47 10.12
CA THR A 120 5.00 10.86 11.36
C THR A 120 4.85 11.97 12.41
N VAL A 121 3.72 11.98 13.13
CA VAL A 121 3.29 13.06 14.02
C VAL A 121 3.02 12.54 15.42
#